data_AF-A0A510NV81-F1
#
_entry.id   AF-A0A510NV81-F1
#
_cell.length_a   1.000
_cell.length_b   1.000
_cell.length_c   1.000
_cell.angle_alpha   90.00
_cell.angle_beta   90.00
_cell.angle_gamma   90.00
#
_symmetry.space_group_name_H-M   'P 1'
#
loop_
_entity.id
_entity.type
_entity.pdbx_description
1 polymer ?
#
loop_
_entity_poly.entity_id
_entity_poly.type
_entity_poly.pdbx_seq_one_letter_code
_entity_poly.pdbx_strand_id
1 'polypeptide(L)'
;MSKFLQHCVRGRNHATGEIGTPLDFISFHAKGSPVFLEKEQYVRMDAGCHLRVIDGAFADIASIPELAGKPIIIGESDPEGAAADRGPHLEYRNGTMYSSYTAATFARKHELAAKHGVDLEGALTWAFEFENQPFFAGFRVLASNDVDLPILNVHRMFAKMKGERIEASSSHQVALETLLSESVREEPDVGVVATVDETNNIYVMLWHYHDDDIGGPSAEVTLVLEGYHASKISDHKIKHWRVDAEHSNAFEAWKKMGSPQTPSHAQLTQLKLAGELEFLQVPTTLRDQEAGLMLDITLPRQAVSLLVIENMEEVFSQNKAQRD
;
A
#
# COMPACT_ATOMS: atom_id res chain seq x y z
N MET A 1 9.27 11.68 -21.51
CA MET A 1 10.10 12.08 -20.36
C MET A 1 11.56 12.33 -20.76
N SER A 2 12.30 11.31 -21.24
CA SER A 2 13.75 11.41 -21.56
C SER A 2 14.20 12.68 -22.31
N LYS A 3 13.54 13.07 -23.42
CA LYS A 3 13.89 14.30 -24.17
C LYS A 3 13.80 15.58 -23.33
N PHE A 4 12.79 15.67 -22.46
CA PHE A 4 12.60 16.82 -21.58
C PHE A 4 13.72 16.88 -20.52
N LEU A 5 14.01 15.74 -19.88
CA LEU A 5 15.07 15.66 -18.88
C LEU A 5 16.45 15.96 -19.48
N GLN A 6 16.76 15.44 -20.68
CA GLN A 6 17.97 15.75 -21.42
C GLN A 6 18.06 17.24 -21.78
N HIS A 7 16.94 17.88 -22.12
CA HIS A 7 16.90 19.32 -22.34
C HIS A 7 17.21 20.10 -21.05
N CYS A 8 16.62 19.73 -19.92
CA CYS A 8 16.87 20.38 -18.63
C CYS A 8 18.34 20.27 -18.20
N VAL A 9 19.03 19.19 -18.52
CA VAL A 9 20.44 19.01 -18.12
C VAL A 9 21.43 19.55 -19.15
N ARG A 10 21.16 19.30 -20.45
CA ARG A 10 22.16 19.48 -21.52
C ARG A 10 21.67 20.36 -22.67
N GLY A 11 20.38 20.67 -22.72
CA GLY A 11 19.78 21.52 -23.74
C GLY A 11 20.10 22.98 -23.53
N ARG A 12 19.99 23.77 -24.61
CA ARG A 12 20.09 25.23 -24.51
C ARG A 12 18.76 25.81 -24.02
N ASN A 13 18.78 26.54 -22.91
CA ASN A 13 17.63 27.28 -22.42
C ASN A 13 17.22 28.35 -23.44
N HIS A 14 15.92 28.42 -23.76
CA HIS A 14 15.43 29.33 -24.78
C HIS A 14 15.53 30.81 -24.40
N ALA A 15 15.33 31.14 -23.12
CA ALA A 15 15.28 32.52 -22.63
C ALA A 15 16.68 33.08 -22.32
N THR A 16 17.56 32.28 -21.72
CA THR A 16 18.90 32.73 -21.31
C THR A 16 19.97 32.40 -22.35
N GLY A 17 19.72 31.41 -23.22
CA GLY A 17 20.73 30.89 -24.14
C GLY A 17 21.82 30.05 -23.46
N GLU A 18 21.76 29.83 -22.15
CA GLU A 18 22.72 29.00 -21.40
C GLU A 18 22.44 27.50 -21.59
N ILE A 19 23.36 26.64 -21.15
CA ILE A 19 23.15 25.18 -21.12
C ILE A 19 22.49 24.81 -19.80
N GLY A 20 21.44 24.01 -19.89
CA GLY A 20 20.62 23.56 -18.78
C GLY A 20 19.44 24.49 -18.50
N THR A 21 18.40 23.93 -17.89
CA THR A 21 17.22 24.65 -17.39
C THR A 21 16.93 24.12 -15.98
N PRO A 22 16.67 24.99 -14.98
CA PRO A 22 16.37 24.56 -13.62
C PRO A 22 15.27 23.50 -13.56
N LEU A 23 15.50 22.48 -12.75
CA LEU A 23 14.57 21.38 -12.50
C LEU A 23 14.68 21.01 -11.03
N ASP A 24 13.65 21.33 -10.25
CA ASP A 24 13.68 21.15 -8.79
C ASP A 24 13.26 19.74 -8.38
N PHE A 25 12.30 19.16 -9.09
CA PHE A 25 11.83 17.79 -8.92
C PHE A 25 11.43 17.20 -10.28
N ILE A 26 11.27 15.88 -10.32
CA ILE A 26 10.81 15.15 -11.50
C ILE A 26 9.44 14.56 -11.18
N SER A 27 8.47 14.74 -12.08
CA SER A 27 7.18 14.07 -11.94
C SER A 27 6.77 13.33 -13.20
N PHE A 28 6.03 12.26 -12.98
CA PHE A 28 5.39 11.46 -14.02
C PHE A 28 4.16 10.76 -13.46
N HIS A 29 3.33 10.22 -14.34
CA HIS A 29 2.15 9.45 -13.97
C HIS A 29 2.42 7.98 -14.26
N ALA A 30 1.97 7.10 -13.37
CA ALA A 30 2.05 5.66 -13.56
C ALA A 30 0.70 5.02 -13.24
N LYS A 31 0.19 4.20 -14.14
CA LYS A 31 -1.14 3.60 -14.03
C LYS A 31 -1.05 2.12 -14.34
N GLY A 32 -1.90 1.31 -13.70
CA GLY A 32 -2.15 -0.07 -14.12
C GLY A 32 -3.15 -0.15 -15.28
N SER A 33 -3.55 -1.38 -15.63
CA SER A 33 -4.54 -1.65 -16.70
C SER A 33 -5.44 -2.85 -16.33
N PRO A 34 -6.26 -2.76 -15.28
CA PRO A 34 -7.24 -3.78 -14.92
C PRO A 34 -8.18 -4.07 -16.09
N VAL A 35 -8.64 -5.30 -16.15
CA VAL A 35 -9.61 -5.78 -17.15
C VAL A 35 -10.77 -6.44 -16.43
N PHE A 36 -11.97 -6.30 -16.99
CA PHE A 36 -13.12 -7.07 -16.53
C PHE A 36 -13.25 -8.34 -17.36
N LEU A 37 -13.22 -9.48 -16.70
CA LEU A 37 -13.36 -10.77 -17.34
C LEU A 37 -14.84 -11.13 -17.43
N GLU A 38 -15.46 -10.79 -18.57
CA GLU A 38 -16.92 -10.89 -18.75
C GLU A 38 -17.47 -12.31 -18.56
N LYS A 39 -16.71 -13.36 -18.86
CA LYS A 39 -17.22 -14.74 -18.71
C LYS A 39 -17.24 -15.17 -17.25
N GLU A 40 -16.23 -14.76 -16.50
CA GLU A 40 -16.01 -15.14 -15.12
C GLU A 40 -16.62 -14.13 -14.12
N GLN A 41 -17.00 -12.95 -14.58
CA GLN A 41 -17.66 -11.88 -13.82
C GLN A 41 -16.83 -11.33 -12.65
N TYR A 42 -15.54 -11.07 -12.88
CA TYR A 42 -14.70 -10.37 -11.91
C TYR A 42 -13.68 -9.44 -12.58
N VAL A 43 -13.12 -8.52 -11.80
CA VAL A 43 -12.03 -7.64 -12.22
C VAL A 43 -10.69 -8.33 -11.98
N ARG A 44 -9.87 -8.38 -13.01
CA ARG A 44 -8.47 -8.79 -12.92
C ARG A 44 -7.61 -7.54 -12.98
N MET A 45 -6.89 -7.26 -11.90
CA MET A 45 -5.92 -6.18 -11.81
C MET A 45 -4.65 -6.49 -12.62
N ASP A 46 -3.72 -5.56 -12.66
CA ASP A 46 -2.36 -5.79 -13.20
C ASP A 46 -1.38 -4.89 -12.45
N ALA A 47 -1.05 -5.29 -11.21
CA ALA A 47 -0.06 -4.59 -10.40
C ALA A 47 1.30 -4.52 -11.09
N GLY A 48 1.66 -5.57 -11.85
CA GLY A 48 2.86 -5.61 -12.68
C GLY A 48 2.89 -4.50 -13.72
N CYS A 49 1.78 -4.24 -14.43
CA CYS A 49 1.68 -3.14 -15.40
C CYS A 49 1.96 -1.79 -14.75
N HIS A 50 1.34 -1.51 -13.60
CA HIS A 50 1.57 -0.28 -12.86
C HIS A 50 3.04 -0.13 -12.46
N LEU A 51 3.64 -1.18 -11.91
CA LEU A 51 5.01 -1.15 -11.43
C LEU A 51 6.05 -1.14 -12.57
N ARG A 52 5.76 -1.73 -13.74
CA ARG A 52 6.61 -1.60 -14.94
C ARG A 52 6.69 -0.16 -15.46
N VAL A 53 5.59 0.60 -15.38
CA VAL A 53 5.62 2.02 -15.76
C VAL A 53 6.53 2.81 -14.82
N ILE A 54 6.50 2.50 -13.53
CA ILE A 54 7.38 3.11 -12.51
C ILE A 54 8.84 2.69 -12.74
N ASP A 55 9.10 1.39 -12.92
CA ASP A 55 10.43 0.83 -13.19
C ASP A 55 11.08 1.47 -14.43
N GLY A 56 10.34 1.58 -15.54
CA GLY A 56 10.82 2.24 -16.75
C GLY A 56 11.09 3.73 -16.56
N ALA A 57 10.24 4.44 -15.80
CA ALA A 57 10.46 5.84 -15.51
C ALA A 57 11.70 6.06 -14.62
N PHE A 58 11.90 5.23 -13.60
CA PHE A 58 13.09 5.28 -12.75
C PHE A 58 14.35 4.95 -13.53
N ALA A 59 14.33 3.95 -14.42
CA ALA A 59 15.45 3.63 -15.30
C ALA A 59 15.81 4.82 -16.22
N ASP A 60 14.80 5.46 -16.83
CA ASP A 60 14.99 6.66 -17.66
C ASP A 60 15.66 7.80 -16.86
N ILE A 61 15.23 8.03 -15.62
CA ILE A 61 15.79 9.07 -14.75
C ILE A 61 17.22 8.72 -14.33
N ALA A 62 17.46 7.47 -13.89
CA ALA A 62 18.77 6.98 -13.47
C ALA A 62 19.80 7.00 -14.62
N SER A 63 19.35 6.92 -15.87
CA SER A 63 20.22 7.05 -17.05
C SER A 63 20.86 8.45 -17.23
N ILE A 64 20.43 9.43 -16.43
CA ILE A 64 20.93 10.80 -16.42
C ILE A 64 21.54 11.08 -15.03
N PRO A 65 22.85 10.82 -14.83
CA PRO A 65 23.50 10.90 -13.52
C PRO A 65 23.34 12.27 -12.82
N GLU A 66 23.23 13.35 -13.59
CA GLU A 66 23.00 14.71 -13.10
C GLU A 66 21.65 14.86 -12.35
N LEU A 67 20.74 13.89 -12.49
CA LEU A 67 19.42 13.87 -11.86
C LEU A 67 19.30 12.90 -10.69
N ALA A 68 20.36 12.16 -10.32
CA ALA A 68 20.27 11.08 -9.33
C ALA A 68 19.69 11.51 -7.97
N GLY A 69 19.99 12.73 -7.52
CA GLY A 69 19.48 13.30 -6.26
C GLY A 69 18.29 14.23 -6.43
N LYS A 70 17.56 14.17 -7.55
CA LYS A 70 16.35 14.99 -7.74
C LYS A 70 15.15 14.26 -7.14
N PRO A 71 14.36 14.91 -6.26
CA PRO A 71 13.13 14.34 -5.74
C PRO A 71 12.20 13.92 -6.88
N ILE A 72 11.68 12.70 -6.78
CA ILE A 72 10.72 12.15 -7.73
C ILE A 72 9.35 12.07 -7.07
N ILE A 73 8.36 12.68 -7.71
CA ILE A 73 6.96 12.65 -7.30
C ILE A 73 6.16 11.94 -8.38
N ILE A 74 5.60 10.78 -8.07
CA ILE A 74 4.64 10.13 -8.97
C ILE A 74 3.31 10.86 -8.81
N GLY A 75 3.05 11.82 -9.69
CA GLY A 75 1.94 12.78 -9.60
C GLY A 75 0.56 12.13 -9.74
N GLU A 76 0.50 10.94 -10.33
CA GLU A 76 -0.67 10.07 -10.28
C GLU A 76 -0.22 8.61 -10.31
N SER A 77 -0.57 7.82 -9.31
CA SER A 77 -0.13 6.43 -9.13
C SER A 77 -1.29 5.53 -8.70
N ASP A 78 -2.03 5.04 -9.69
CA ASP A 78 -3.34 4.41 -9.47
C ASP A 78 -3.49 3.12 -10.28
N PRO A 79 -4.47 2.26 -9.94
CA PRO A 79 -4.68 1.03 -10.69
C PRO A 79 -5.08 1.26 -12.16
N GLU A 80 -5.62 2.42 -12.53
CA GLU A 80 -6.04 2.77 -13.91
C GLU A 80 -6.16 4.30 -14.11
N GLY A 81 -6.48 4.77 -15.32
CA GLY A 81 -6.45 6.21 -15.67
C GLY A 81 -7.70 7.04 -15.36
N ALA A 82 -8.90 6.49 -15.46
CA ALA A 82 -10.16 7.24 -15.54
C ALA A 82 -10.92 7.29 -14.21
N ALA A 83 -10.56 8.25 -13.35
CA ALA A 83 -11.14 8.39 -12.01
C ALA A 83 -12.68 8.59 -11.98
N ALA A 84 -13.22 9.26 -13.00
CA ALA A 84 -14.64 9.59 -13.13
C ALA A 84 -15.47 8.51 -13.88
N ASP A 85 -14.83 7.46 -14.40
CA ASP A 85 -15.55 6.39 -15.08
C ASP A 85 -16.26 5.48 -14.07
N ARG A 86 -17.31 4.81 -14.56
CA ARG A 86 -18.15 3.89 -13.78
C ARG A 86 -18.43 2.62 -14.57
N GLY A 87 -18.72 1.55 -13.86
CA GLY A 87 -19.19 0.29 -14.43
C GLY A 87 -18.68 -0.91 -13.64
N PRO A 88 -19.13 -2.14 -13.98
CA PRO A 88 -18.74 -3.36 -13.27
C PRO A 88 -17.23 -3.56 -13.18
N HIS A 89 -16.51 -3.14 -14.21
CA HIS A 89 -15.05 -3.18 -14.29
C HIS A 89 -14.32 -2.31 -13.26
N LEU A 90 -15.03 -1.44 -12.53
CA LEU A 90 -14.49 -0.47 -11.58
C LEU A 90 -15.03 -0.65 -10.15
N GLU A 91 -15.90 -1.63 -9.92
CA GLU A 91 -16.50 -1.87 -8.60
C GLU A 91 -15.48 -2.25 -7.52
N TYR A 92 -14.34 -2.82 -7.93
CA TYR A 92 -13.20 -3.13 -7.06
C TYR A 92 -12.72 -1.91 -6.24
N ARG A 93 -12.99 -0.68 -6.72
CA ARG A 93 -12.63 0.59 -6.05
C ARG A 93 -13.37 0.79 -4.72
N ASN A 94 -14.55 0.19 -4.56
CA ASN A 94 -15.36 0.34 -3.35
C ASN A 94 -14.90 -0.59 -2.21
N GLY A 95 -14.29 -1.73 -2.55
CA GLY A 95 -13.98 -2.81 -1.61
C GLY A 95 -12.50 -2.91 -1.24
N THR A 96 -12.14 -4.07 -0.70
CA THR A 96 -10.81 -4.41 -0.19
C THR A 96 -9.78 -4.70 -1.28
N MET A 97 -10.24 -4.92 -2.52
CA MET A 97 -9.35 -5.12 -3.65
C MET A 97 -8.45 -3.91 -3.88
N TYR A 98 -9.01 -2.70 -3.86
CA TYR A 98 -8.22 -1.48 -4.00
C TYR A 98 -7.28 -1.23 -2.80
N SER A 99 -7.72 -1.59 -1.59
CA SER A 99 -6.90 -1.52 -0.36
C SER A 99 -5.66 -2.39 -0.45
N SER A 100 -5.83 -3.69 -0.70
CA SER A 100 -4.71 -4.65 -0.78
C SER A 100 -3.79 -4.37 -1.96
N TYR A 101 -4.33 -3.96 -3.12
CA TYR A 101 -3.54 -3.48 -4.25
C TYR A 101 -2.63 -2.32 -3.86
N THR A 102 -3.18 -1.34 -3.13
CA THR A 102 -2.44 -0.14 -2.74
C THR A 102 -1.35 -0.47 -1.74
N ALA A 103 -1.63 -1.30 -0.74
CA ALA A 103 -0.63 -1.78 0.21
C ALA A 103 0.55 -2.47 -0.50
N ALA A 104 0.24 -3.45 -1.37
CA ALA A 104 1.24 -4.19 -2.13
C ALA A 104 2.08 -3.27 -3.03
N THR A 105 1.42 -2.45 -3.86
CA THR A 105 2.14 -1.65 -4.87
C THR A 105 2.93 -0.49 -4.26
N PHE A 106 2.44 0.16 -3.20
CA PHE A 106 3.20 1.24 -2.54
C PHE A 106 4.48 0.72 -1.89
N ALA A 107 4.44 -0.47 -1.28
CA ALA A 107 5.64 -1.09 -0.72
C ALA A 107 6.72 -1.32 -1.80
N ARG A 108 6.32 -1.70 -3.03
CA ARG A 108 7.25 -1.95 -4.15
C ARG A 108 7.82 -0.72 -4.80
N LYS A 109 7.18 0.45 -4.68
CA LYS A 109 7.75 1.71 -5.20
C LYS A 109 9.11 2.02 -4.56
N HIS A 110 9.25 1.74 -3.27
CA HIS A 110 10.52 1.89 -2.56
C HIS A 110 11.57 0.87 -3.03
N GLU A 111 11.17 -0.37 -3.30
CA GLU A 111 12.09 -1.38 -3.84
C GLU A 111 12.59 -1.00 -5.24
N LEU A 112 11.70 -0.47 -6.09
CA LEU A 112 12.07 0.06 -7.41
C LEU A 112 12.99 1.28 -7.30
N ALA A 113 12.72 2.20 -6.38
CA ALA A 113 13.56 3.37 -6.15
C ALA A 113 14.98 2.92 -5.73
N ALA A 114 15.07 1.96 -4.81
CA ALA A 114 16.33 1.36 -4.37
C ALA A 114 17.06 0.63 -5.52
N LYS A 115 16.32 -0.15 -6.34
CA LYS A 115 16.87 -0.86 -7.51
C LYS A 115 17.58 0.08 -8.50
N HIS A 116 17.04 1.29 -8.70
CA HIS A 116 17.57 2.27 -9.65
C HIS A 116 18.46 3.33 -9.01
N GLY A 117 18.54 3.39 -7.68
CA GLY A 117 19.31 4.42 -6.96
C GLY A 117 18.75 5.83 -7.18
N VAL A 118 17.41 5.96 -7.21
CA VAL A 118 16.72 7.24 -7.41
C VAL A 118 15.97 7.68 -6.15
N ASP A 119 15.74 8.98 -6.02
CA ASP A 119 15.12 9.59 -4.84
C ASP A 119 13.60 9.71 -4.98
N LEU A 120 12.86 8.70 -4.53
CA LEU A 120 11.40 8.73 -4.49
C LEU A 120 10.92 9.52 -3.26
N GLU A 121 10.43 10.74 -3.50
CA GLU A 121 9.86 11.62 -2.47
C GLU A 121 8.41 11.24 -2.14
N GLY A 122 7.62 10.84 -3.14
CA GLY A 122 6.24 10.47 -2.90
C GLY A 122 5.48 9.97 -4.12
N ALA A 123 4.31 9.39 -3.84
CA ALA A 123 3.37 8.98 -4.86
C ALA A 123 1.96 9.39 -4.47
N LEU A 124 1.26 10.04 -5.38
CA LEU A 124 -0.07 10.55 -5.18
C LEU A 124 -1.11 9.57 -5.75
N THR A 125 -2.10 9.24 -4.95
CA THR A 125 -3.33 8.59 -5.41
C THR A 125 -4.25 9.67 -5.98
N TRP A 126 -4.56 9.60 -7.27
CA TRP A 126 -5.38 10.60 -7.96
C TRP A 126 -6.87 10.31 -7.76
N ALA A 127 -7.36 10.53 -6.54
CA ALA A 127 -8.75 10.36 -6.14
C ALA A 127 -9.46 11.70 -5.94
N PHE A 128 -10.77 11.73 -6.17
CA PHE A 128 -11.58 12.95 -6.10
C PHE A 128 -12.71 12.84 -5.08
N GLU A 129 -13.39 13.97 -4.87
CA GLU A 129 -14.73 14.02 -4.28
C GLU A 129 -15.75 14.28 -5.40
N PHE A 130 -16.82 13.49 -5.44
CA PHE A 130 -17.93 13.69 -6.37
C PHE A 130 -19.23 13.87 -5.58
N GLU A 131 -19.72 15.10 -5.51
CA GLU A 131 -20.94 15.44 -4.80
C GLU A 131 -22.20 14.89 -5.49
N ASN A 132 -23.24 14.62 -4.70
CA ASN A 132 -24.57 14.22 -5.17
C ASN A 132 -24.57 12.97 -6.06
N GLN A 133 -23.67 12.03 -5.79
CA GLN A 133 -23.57 10.75 -6.50
C GLN A 133 -24.23 9.60 -5.72
N PRO A 134 -24.68 8.54 -6.41
CA PRO A 134 -25.11 7.31 -5.74
C PRO A 134 -24.05 6.79 -4.76
N PHE A 135 -24.48 6.18 -3.66
CA PHE A 135 -23.58 5.53 -2.72
C PHE A 135 -22.80 4.41 -3.42
N PHE A 136 -21.49 4.38 -3.22
CA PHE A 136 -20.57 3.38 -3.78
C PHE A 136 -20.65 3.26 -5.31
N ALA A 137 -20.79 4.40 -6.00
CA ALA A 137 -20.94 4.47 -7.46
C ALA A 137 -19.72 3.99 -8.28
N GLY A 138 -18.64 3.54 -7.63
CA GLY A 138 -17.45 3.01 -8.28
C GLY A 138 -16.51 4.08 -8.85
N PHE A 139 -16.68 5.35 -8.47
CA PHE A 139 -15.68 6.39 -8.76
C PHE A 139 -14.38 6.13 -7.98
N ARG A 140 -13.25 6.62 -8.49
CA ARG A 140 -12.01 6.61 -7.69
C ARG A 140 -12.04 7.74 -6.67
N VAL A 141 -12.53 7.40 -5.49
CA VAL A 141 -12.71 8.29 -4.33
C VAL A 141 -12.13 7.63 -3.08
N LEU A 142 -11.90 8.43 -2.04
CA LEU A 142 -11.53 7.90 -0.71
C LEU A 142 -12.73 7.80 0.23
N ALA A 143 -13.84 8.46 -0.09
CA ALA A 143 -15.11 8.41 0.63
C ALA A 143 -16.28 8.52 -0.35
N SER A 144 -17.42 7.92 0.00
CA SER A 144 -18.68 7.98 -0.74
C SER A 144 -19.73 8.62 0.15
N ASN A 145 -20.15 9.86 -0.15
CA ASN A 145 -21.17 10.59 0.63
C ASN A 145 -20.86 10.62 2.14
N ASP A 146 -19.68 11.16 2.51
CA ASP A 146 -19.15 11.21 3.89
C ASP A 146 -18.91 9.85 4.56
N VAL A 147 -18.93 8.75 3.80
CA VAL A 147 -18.60 7.43 4.31
C VAL A 147 -17.26 7.00 3.74
N ASP A 148 -16.28 6.84 4.62
CA ASP A 148 -14.93 6.41 4.29
C ASP A 148 -14.94 5.04 3.58
N LEU A 149 -14.19 4.94 2.48
CA LEU A 149 -13.94 3.68 1.80
C LEU A 149 -12.74 2.95 2.43
N PRO A 150 -12.66 1.60 2.29
CA PRO A 150 -11.53 0.80 2.78
C PRO A 150 -10.15 1.34 2.39
N ILE A 151 -10.03 1.97 1.21
CA ILE A 151 -8.77 2.53 0.71
C ILE A 151 -8.25 3.67 1.58
N LEU A 152 -9.12 4.53 2.12
CA LEU A 152 -8.70 5.63 2.99
C LEU A 152 -8.02 5.10 4.25
N ASN A 153 -8.48 3.95 4.75
CA ASN A 153 -7.90 3.30 5.92
C ASN A 153 -6.48 2.76 5.66
N VAL A 154 -6.17 2.33 4.42
CA VAL A 154 -4.79 1.96 4.05
C VAL A 154 -3.88 3.19 4.05
N HIS A 155 -4.34 4.35 3.56
CA HIS A 155 -3.58 5.59 3.67
C HIS A 155 -3.37 6.01 5.13
N ARG A 156 -4.39 5.87 5.98
CA ARG A 156 -4.26 6.10 7.44
C ARG A 156 -3.25 5.14 8.08
N MET A 157 -3.20 3.88 7.65
CA MET A 157 -2.18 2.94 8.11
C MET A 157 -0.78 3.36 7.67
N PHE A 158 -0.56 3.73 6.40
CA PHE A 158 0.74 4.27 5.96
C PHE A 158 1.15 5.52 6.75
N ALA A 159 0.21 6.44 7.00
CA ALA A 159 0.49 7.66 7.78
C ALA A 159 0.85 7.37 9.25
N LYS A 160 0.55 6.18 9.78
CA LYS A 160 0.99 5.73 11.10
C LYS A 160 2.40 5.19 11.11
N MET A 161 2.90 4.67 9.98
CA MET A 161 4.25 4.12 9.86
C MET A 161 5.26 5.27 9.87
N LYS A 162 6.17 5.27 10.84
CA LYS A 162 7.14 6.35 11.05
C LYS A 162 8.56 5.83 11.06
N GLY A 163 9.49 6.78 10.91
CA GLY A 163 10.92 6.54 11.02
C GLY A 163 11.48 5.75 9.83
N GLU A 164 12.52 4.99 10.11
CA GLU A 164 13.32 4.32 9.09
C GLU A 164 12.73 2.97 8.72
N ARG A 165 12.85 2.60 7.43
CA ARG A 165 12.51 1.24 6.98
C ARG A 165 13.51 0.25 7.57
N ILE A 166 12.99 -0.84 8.12
CA ILE A 166 13.81 -1.96 8.60
C ILE A 166 13.62 -3.19 7.70
N GLU A 167 14.55 -4.13 7.80
CA GLU A 167 14.44 -5.39 7.06
C GLU A 167 13.18 -6.15 7.49
N ALA A 168 12.41 -6.58 6.49
CA ALA A 168 11.23 -7.38 6.66
C ALA A 168 11.10 -8.28 5.43
N SER A 169 10.84 -9.56 5.66
CA SER A 169 10.69 -10.55 4.59
C SER A 169 9.52 -11.48 4.87
N SER A 170 8.93 -12.01 3.81
CA SER A 170 7.88 -13.02 3.88
C SER A 170 8.18 -14.12 2.87
N SER A 171 7.96 -15.36 3.29
CA SER A 171 8.16 -16.55 2.46
C SER A 171 7.16 -16.67 1.30
N HIS A 172 6.08 -15.89 1.33
CA HIS A 172 5.01 -15.88 0.33
C HIS A 172 4.84 -14.50 -0.33
N GLN A 173 5.81 -13.60 -0.13
CA GLN A 173 5.84 -12.34 -0.83
C GLN A 173 6.41 -12.58 -2.24
N VAL A 174 5.65 -12.22 -3.28
CA VAL A 174 6.04 -12.39 -4.67
C VAL A 174 7.32 -11.58 -4.92
N ALA A 175 8.34 -12.18 -5.53
CA ALA A 175 9.58 -11.47 -5.82
C ALA A 175 9.32 -10.28 -6.78
N LEU A 176 10.04 -9.17 -6.61
CA LEU A 176 9.83 -7.95 -7.41
C LEU A 176 9.87 -8.23 -8.92
N GLU A 177 10.85 -9.01 -9.38
CA GLU A 177 11.00 -9.34 -10.80
C GLU A 177 9.87 -10.23 -11.34
N THR A 178 9.34 -11.15 -10.52
CA THR A 178 8.14 -11.94 -10.85
C THR A 178 6.92 -11.03 -10.94
N LEU A 179 6.73 -10.13 -9.96
CA LEU A 179 5.63 -9.18 -9.98
C LEU A 179 5.71 -8.27 -11.22
N LEU A 180 6.90 -7.78 -11.58
CA LEU A 180 7.11 -6.98 -12.78
C LEU A 180 6.83 -7.74 -14.08
N SER A 181 7.18 -9.02 -14.18
CA SER A 181 7.03 -9.78 -15.42
C SER A 181 5.65 -10.42 -15.57
N GLU A 182 5.11 -10.97 -14.50
CA GLU A 182 3.93 -11.83 -14.51
C GLU A 182 2.74 -11.20 -13.76
N SER A 183 2.99 -10.21 -12.89
CA SER A 183 2.02 -9.72 -11.88
C SER A 183 1.69 -10.82 -10.86
N VAL A 184 0.58 -10.72 -10.12
CA VAL A 184 0.21 -11.68 -9.06
C VAL A 184 -0.94 -12.55 -9.57
N ARG A 185 -0.58 -13.52 -10.42
CA ARG A 185 -1.52 -14.38 -11.18
C ARG A 185 -1.69 -15.79 -10.63
N GLU A 186 -0.66 -16.27 -9.94
CA GLU A 186 -0.58 -17.64 -9.44
C GLU A 186 -0.94 -17.64 -7.95
N GLU A 187 0.04 -17.90 -7.08
CA GLU A 187 -0.17 -17.79 -5.66
C GLU A 187 -0.31 -16.33 -5.22
N PRO A 188 -1.16 -16.04 -4.22
CA PRO A 188 -1.28 -14.73 -3.63
C PRO A 188 0.03 -14.16 -3.09
N ASP A 189 0.19 -12.85 -3.23
CA ASP A 189 1.23 -12.06 -2.59
C ASP A 189 0.85 -11.80 -1.13
N VAL A 190 1.50 -12.53 -0.21
CA VAL A 190 1.42 -12.27 1.22
C VAL A 190 2.70 -11.55 1.64
N GLY A 191 2.65 -10.23 1.70
CA GLY A 191 3.84 -9.41 1.90
C GLY A 191 3.87 -8.62 3.20
N VAL A 192 5.05 -8.08 3.47
CA VAL A 192 5.34 -7.31 4.67
C VAL A 192 6.21 -6.09 4.35
N VAL A 193 5.95 -4.99 5.06
CA VAL A 193 6.86 -3.85 5.18
C VAL A 193 6.89 -3.41 6.64
N ALA A 194 8.06 -3.02 7.13
CA ALA A 194 8.22 -2.54 8.48
C ALA A 194 9.05 -1.27 8.59
N THR A 195 8.75 -0.46 9.60
CA THR A 195 9.54 0.71 9.99
C THR A 195 9.75 0.75 11.50
N VAL A 196 10.76 1.51 11.94
CA VAL A 196 11.03 1.79 13.35
C VAL A 196 11.23 3.30 13.56
N ASP A 197 10.59 3.85 14.59
CA ASP A 197 10.78 5.25 14.99
C ASP A 197 11.87 5.44 16.05
N GLU A 198 12.20 6.71 16.34
CA GLU A 198 13.21 7.11 17.32
C GLU A 198 12.87 6.72 18.77
N THR A 199 11.62 6.33 19.04
CA THR A 199 11.16 5.82 20.35
C THR A 199 11.12 4.29 20.39
N ASN A 200 11.66 3.64 19.37
CA ASN A 200 11.62 2.19 19.16
C ASN A 200 10.20 1.62 19.09
N ASN A 201 9.24 2.35 18.50
CA ASN A 201 8.01 1.72 18.06
C ASN A 201 8.26 1.03 16.72
N ILE A 202 7.85 -0.23 16.61
CA ILE A 202 7.92 -0.99 15.36
C ILE A 202 6.55 -0.99 14.71
N TYR A 203 6.50 -0.63 13.44
CA TYR A 203 5.30 -0.63 12.63
C TYR A 203 5.44 -1.74 11.60
N VAL A 204 4.52 -2.70 11.58
CA VAL A 204 4.52 -3.82 10.63
C VAL A 204 3.22 -3.81 9.86
N MET A 205 3.28 -3.53 8.57
CA MET A 205 2.15 -3.66 7.67
C MET A 205 2.24 -4.99 6.91
N LEU A 206 1.17 -5.76 6.96
CA LEU A 206 0.99 -7.03 6.24
C LEU A 206 -0.15 -6.88 5.24
N TRP A 207 -0.04 -7.51 4.08
CA TRP A 207 -1.12 -7.56 3.09
C TRP A 207 -1.27 -8.95 2.49
N HIS A 208 -2.47 -9.25 1.97
CA HIS A 208 -2.76 -10.49 1.26
C HIS A 208 -3.45 -10.18 -0.07
N TYR A 209 -2.65 -10.03 -1.12
CA TYR A 209 -3.07 -9.52 -2.42
C TYR A 209 -3.06 -10.62 -3.49
N HIS A 210 -3.97 -10.55 -4.46
CA HIS A 210 -3.95 -11.34 -5.68
C HIS A 210 -4.63 -10.50 -6.78
N ASP A 211 -4.19 -10.56 -8.04
CA ASP A 211 -4.76 -9.66 -9.07
C ASP A 211 -6.24 -9.93 -9.35
N ASP A 212 -6.70 -11.17 -9.21
CA ASP A 212 -8.11 -11.52 -9.43
C ASP A 212 -8.95 -11.13 -8.21
N ASP A 213 -9.96 -10.29 -8.44
CA ASP A 213 -10.93 -9.86 -7.43
C ASP A 213 -11.94 -10.96 -7.12
N ILE A 214 -11.44 -12.05 -6.55
CA ILE A 214 -12.19 -13.24 -6.16
C ILE A 214 -11.84 -13.63 -4.72
N GLY A 215 -12.81 -14.28 -4.07
CA GLY A 215 -12.60 -14.87 -2.75
C GLY A 215 -11.52 -15.96 -2.78
N GLY A 216 -10.91 -16.21 -1.62
CA GLY A 216 -9.92 -17.26 -1.44
C GLY A 216 -9.68 -17.55 0.04
N PRO A 217 -8.86 -18.57 0.36
CA PRO A 217 -8.55 -18.90 1.74
C PRO A 217 -7.81 -17.75 2.44
N SER A 218 -7.93 -17.69 3.77
CA SER A 218 -7.05 -16.86 4.60
C SER A 218 -5.62 -17.40 4.54
N ALA A 219 -4.65 -16.50 4.64
CA ALA A 219 -3.27 -16.86 4.93
C ALA A 219 -3.09 -16.96 6.45
N GLU A 220 -2.52 -18.06 6.93
CA GLU A 220 -2.08 -18.18 8.33
C GLU A 220 -0.64 -17.69 8.41
N VAL A 221 -0.45 -16.50 8.96
CA VAL A 221 0.85 -15.82 9.01
C VAL A 221 1.44 -15.96 10.40
N THR A 222 2.66 -16.45 10.49
CA THR A 222 3.47 -16.37 11.70
C THR A 222 4.48 -15.25 11.52
N LEU A 223 4.22 -14.10 12.15
CA LEU A 223 5.13 -12.96 12.17
C LEU A 223 6.19 -13.18 13.25
N VAL A 224 7.46 -13.13 12.88
CA VAL A 224 8.60 -13.26 13.80
C VAL A 224 9.31 -11.92 13.92
N LEU A 225 9.42 -11.41 15.14
CA LEU A 225 10.23 -10.24 15.49
C LEU A 225 11.55 -10.73 16.09
N GLU A 226 12.57 -10.85 15.25
CA GLU A 226 13.88 -11.36 15.66
C GLU A 226 14.54 -10.48 16.73
N GLY A 227 15.18 -11.10 17.72
CA GLY A 227 15.87 -10.40 18.80
C GLY A 227 14.98 -9.78 19.87
N TYR A 228 13.65 -9.97 19.78
CA TYR A 228 12.68 -9.53 20.79
C TYR A 228 12.08 -10.72 21.53
N HIS A 229 11.82 -10.57 22.83
CA HIS A 229 11.29 -11.66 23.66
C HIS A 229 9.95 -11.27 24.28
N ALA A 230 9.01 -12.21 24.30
CA ALA A 230 7.65 -12.02 24.80
C ALA A 230 7.63 -11.57 26.28
N SER A 231 8.58 -12.04 27.07
CA SER A 231 8.74 -11.63 28.48
C SER A 231 8.94 -10.12 28.70
N LYS A 232 9.27 -9.36 27.65
CA LYS A 232 9.49 -7.90 27.69
C LYS A 232 8.32 -7.09 27.12
N ILE A 233 7.28 -7.75 26.60
CA ILE A 233 6.19 -7.13 25.84
C ILE A 233 4.86 -7.54 26.45
N SER A 234 4.10 -6.58 26.96
CA SER A 234 2.72 -6.83 27.37
C SER A 234 1.78 -6.66 26.17
N ASP A 235 0.66 -7.38 26.16
CA ASP A 235 -0.37 -7.28 25.10
C ASP A 235 -0.84 -5.83 24.88
N HIS A 236 -0.85 -5.01 25.93
CA HIS A 236 -1.20 -3.59 25.87
C HIS A 236 -0.25 -2.74 25.01
N LYS A 237 0.95 -3.24 24.69
CA LYS A 237 1.91 -2.58 23.80
C LYS A 237 1.72 -2.94 22.33
N ILE A 238 0.83 -3.88 22.01
CA ILE A 238 0.55 -4.25 20.63
C ILE A 238 -0.80 -3.67 20.24
N LYS A 239 -0.79 -2.84 19.20
CA LYS A 239 -1.99 -2.30 18.56
C LYS A 239 -2.13 -2.92 17.20
N HIS A 240 -3.30 -3.46 16.89
CA HIS A 240 -3.58 -4.10 15.60
C HIS A 240 -4.77 -3.42 14.95
N TRP A 241 -4.59 -2.92 13.73
CA TRP A 241 -5.68 -2.44 12.88
C TRP A 241 -5.85 -3.34 11.66
N ARG A 242 -7.07 -3.43 11.16
CA ARG A 242 -7.43 -4.32 10.05
C ARG A 242 -8.35 -3.63 9.05
N VAL A 243 -8.03 -3.78 7.77
CA VAL A 243 -8.95 -3.57 6.64
C VAL A 243 -9.20 -4.93 6.00
N ASP A 244 -10.42 -5.43 6.03
CA ASP A 244 -10.85 -6.67 5.34
C ASP A 244 -12.36 -6.66 5.06
N ALA A 245 -12.95 -7.82 4.74
CA ALA A 245 -14.39 -7.93 4.45
C ALA A 245 -15.29 -7.68 5.68
N GLU A 246 -14.73 -7.71 6.88
CA GLU A 246 -15.46 -7.59 8.15
C GLU A 246 -15.11 -6.33 8.94
N HIS A 247 -13.91 -5.76 8.74
CA HIS A 247 -13.38 -4.64 9.53
C HIS A 247 -12.96 -3.47 8.63
N SER A 248 -13.22 -2.23 9.09
CA SER A 248 -12.91 -0.98 8.38
C SER A 248 -13.45 -0.91 6.94
N ASN A 249 -14.64 -1.48 6.72
CA ASN A 249 -15.23 -1.66 5.41
C ASN A 249 -16.73 -1.31 5.38
N ALA A 250 -17.01 -0.05 5.07
CA ALA A 250 -18.37 0.44 4.92
C ALA A 250 -19.11 -0.15 3.70
N PHE A 251 -18.39 -0.59 2.66
CA PHE A 251 -19.03 -1.14 1.45
C PHE A 251 -19.70 -2.48 1.72
N GLU A 252 -19.03 -3.37 2.46
CA GLU A 252 -19.65 -4.64 2.89
C GLU A 252 -20.80 -4.40 3.88
N ALA A 253 -20.68 -3.45 4.79
CA ALA A 253 -21.76 -3.04 5.68
C ALA A 253 -22.98 -2.54 4.88
N TRP A 254 -22.76 -1.72 3.86
CA TRP A 254 -23.79 -1.21 2.96
C TRP A 254 -24.49 -2.32 2.18
N LYS A 255 -23.75 -3.29 1.64
CA LYS A 255 -24.32 -4.47 0.98
C LYS A 255 -25.20 -5.27 1.95
N LYS A 256 -24.75 -5.49 3.19
CA LYS A 256 -25.53 -6.17 4.25
C LYS A 256 -26.84 -5.45 4.59
N MET A 257 -26.93 -4.12 4.38
CA MET A 257 -28.14 -3.33 4.55
C MET A 257 -29.10 -3.37 3.34
N GLY A 258 -28.78 -4.15 2.30
CA GLY A 258 -29.55 -4.18 1.06
C GLY A 258 -29.22 -3.02 0.11
N SER A 259 -28.02 -2.46 0.21
CA SER A 259 -27.50 -1.45 -0.71
C SER A 259 -28.36 -0.17 -0.87
N PRO A 260 -28.83 0.46 0.22
CA PRO A 260 -29.72 1.62 0.13
C PRO A 260 -29.02 2.82 -0.51
N GLN A 261 -29.71 3.47 -1.46
CA GLN A 261 -29.26 4.75 -2.06
C GLN A 261 -29.70 5.98 -1.26
N THR A 262 -30.67 5.78 -0.36
CA THR A 262 -31.15 6.80 0.58
C THR A 262 -31.12 6.19 2.00
N PRO A 263 -29.93 5.98 2.58
CA PRO A 263 -29.83 5.40 3.91
C PRO A 263 -30.54 6.27 4.93
N SER A 264 -31.27 5.64 5.85
CA SER A 264 -31.79 6.33 7.04
C SER A 264 -30.65 6.89 7.90
N HIS A 265 -30.96 7.80 8.82
CA HIS A 265 -29.96 8.33 9.74
C HIS A 265 -29.22 7.23 10.53
N ALA A 266 -29.94 6.20 10.98
CA ALA A 266 -29.34 5.06 11.69
C ALA A 266 -28.40 4.24 10.79
N GLN A 267 -28.80 3.98 9.54
CA GLN A 267 -27.95 3.29 8.57
C GLN A 267 -26.71 4.12 8.25
N LEU A 268 -26.84 5.43 8.04
CA LEU A 268 -25.71 6.30 7.77
C LEU A 268 -24.71 6.32 8.94
N THR A 269 -25.18 6.39 10.19
CA THR A 269 -24.32 6.28 11.37
C THR A 269 -23.56 4.95 11.39
N GLN A 270 -24.24 3.84 11.10
CA GLN A 270 -23.58 2.53 11.03
C GLN A 270 -22.57 2.44 9.88
N LEU A 271 -22.85 3.05 8.73
CA LEU A 271 -21.91 3.11 7.60
C LEU A 271 -20.66 3.92 7.94
N LYS A 272 -20.81 5.07 8.59
CA LYS A 272 -19.67 5.90 9.02
C LYS A 272 -18.79 5.13 10.01
N LEU A 273 -19.39 4.49 11.02
CA LEU A 273 -18.65 3.65 11.97
C LEU A 273 -17.94 2.49 11.26
N ALA A 274 -18.59 1.82 10.32
CA ALA A 274 -17.97 0.73 9.55
C ALA A 274 -16.85 1.22 8.62
N GLY A 275 -16.82 2.50 8.24
CA GLY A 275 -15.77 3.11 7.42
C GLY A 275 -14.54 3.56 8.21
N GLU A 276 -14.62 3.63 9.54
CA GLU A 276 -13.49 4.03 10.38
C GLU A 276 -12.41 2.94 10.43
N LEU A 277 -11.16 3.35 10.68
CA LEU A 277 -10.05 2.42 10.87
C LEU A 277 -10.19 1.70 12.22
N GLU A 278 -10.61 0.44 12.17
CA GLU A 278 -10.97 -0.38 13.32
C GLU A 278 -9.76 -1.08 13.95
N PHE A 279 -9.77 -1.15 15.28
CA PHE A 279 -8.86 -1.98 16.06
C PHE A 279 -9.33 -3.44 16.05
N LEU A 280 -8.46 -4.35 15.63
CA LEU A 280 -8.68 -5.78 15.82
C LEU A 280 -8.15 -6.18 17.21
N GLN A 281 -8.78 -7.18 17.84
CA GLN A 281 -8.18 -7.79 19.03
C GLN A 281 -6.75 -8.26 18.72
N VAL A 282 -5.84 -8.03 19.67
CA VAL A 282 -4.42 -8.39 19.55
C VAL A 282 -4.30 -9.89 19.25
N PRO A 283 -3.37 -10.30 18.35
CA PRO A 283 -3.11 -11.71 18.04
C PRO A 283 -3.05 -12.58 19.29
N THR A 284 -3.80 -13.68 19.27
CA THR A 284 -4.22 -14.41 20.48
C THR A 284 -3.11 -15.26 21.11
N THR A 285 -1.90 -15.27 20.56
CA THR A 285 -0.79 -16.07 21.11
C THR A 285 0.56 -15.41 20.84
N LEU A 286 1.13 -14.81 21.89
CA LEU A 286 2.57 -14.51 21.96
C LEU A 286 3.32 -15.80 22.28
N ARG A 287 4.22 -16.22 21.39
CA ARG A 287 5.18 -17.30 21.71
C ARG A 287 6.57 -16.71 21.76
N ASP A 288 7.32 -17.08 22.80
CA ASP A 288 8.76 -16.82 22.89
C ASP A 288 9.48 -18.04 22.33
N GLN A 289 10.37 -17.83 21.35
CA GLN A 289 11.31 -18.86 20.89
C GLN A 289 12.72 -18.29 20.92
N GLU A 290 13.74 -19.16 20.81
CA GLU A 290 15.16 -18.72 20.79
C GLU A 290 15.43 -17.64 19.74
N ALA A 291 14.68 -17.63 18.63
CA ALA A 291 14.82 -16.67 17.54
C ALA A 291 14.11 -15.32 17.76
N GLY A 292 13.10 -15.23 18.63
CA GLY A 292 12.38 -14.00 18.90
C GLY A 292 10.89 -14.16 19.24
N LEU A 293 10.14 -13.06 19.18
CA LEU A 293 8.72 -13.00 19.48
C LEU A 293 7.93 -13.45 18.25
N MET A 294 7.01 -14.38 18.43
CA MET A 294 6.12 -14.85 17.37
C MET A 294 4.68 -14.43 17.62
N LEU A 295 4.04 -13.95 16.56
CA LEU A 295 2.63 -13.54 16.50
C LEU A 295 1.92 -14.35 15.41
N ASP A 296 0.92 -15.13 15.78
CA ASP A 296 0.07 -15.84 14.82
C ASP A 296 -1.11 -14.95 14.38
N ILE A 297 -1.21 -14.71 13.08
CA ILE A 297 -2.16 -13.78 12.47
C ILE A 297 -2.88 -14.49 11.33
N THR A 298 -4.19 -14.64 11.44
CA THR A 298 -5.04 -14.99 10.29
C THR A 298 -5.26 -13.75 9.44
N LEU A 299 -4.86 -13.81 8.17
CA LEU A 299 -4.95 -12.71 7.21
C LEU A 299 -5.85 -13.12 6.02
N PRO A 300 -7.15 -12.74 6.04
CA PRO A 300 -8.08 -13.05 4.96
C PRO A 300 -7.61 -12.57 3.58
N ARG A 301 -8.12 -13.17 2.50
CA ARG A 301 -7.95 -12.67 1.13
C ARG A 301 -8.28 -11.16 1.08
N GLN A 302 -7.43 -10.38 0.43
CA GLN A 302 -7.53 -8.91 0.31
C GLN A 302 -7.40 -8.12 1.63
N ALA A 303 -7.01 -8.77 2.74
CA ALA A 303 -6.82 -8.06 3.99
C ALA A 303 -5.51 -7.25 4.01
N VAL A 304 -5.54 -6.14 4.75
CA VAL A 304 -4.35 -5.36 5.14
C VAL A 304 -4.37 -5.21 6.65
N SER A 305 -3.29 -5.59 7.32
CA SER A 305 -3.10 -5.39 8.75
C SER A 305 -1.99 -4.39 9.02
N LEU A 306 -2.16 -3.56 10.04
CA LEU A 306 -1.07 -2.80 10.63
C LEU A 306 -0.93 -3.22 12.09
N LEU A 307 0.24 -3.70 12.47
CA LEU A 307 0.65 -3.90 13.85
C LEU A 307 1.59 -2.78 14.26
N VAL A 308 1.37 -2.24 15.45
CA VAL A 308 2.29 -1.30 16.10
C VAL A 308 2.68 -1.90 17.43
N ILE A 309 3.97 -2.16 17.59
CA ILE A 309 4.56 -2.70 18.80
C ILE A 309 5.32 -1.57 19.49
N GLU A 310 4.80 -1.11 20.63
CA GLU A 310 5.23 0.11 21.28
C GLU A 310 6.39 -0.10 22.26
N ASN A 311 7.31 0.87 22.30
CA ASN A 311 8.42 0.95 23.27
C ASN A 311 9.25 -0.34 23.33
N MET A 312 9.79 -0.74 22.19
CA MET A 312 10.67 -1.91 22.08
C MET A 312 12.08 -1.51 22.49
N GLU A 313 12.39 -1.62 23.79
CA GLU A 313 13.77 -1.39 24.25
C GLU A 313 14.73 -2.36 23.54
N GLU A 314 15.76 -1.80 22.89
CA GLU A 314 16.75 -2.54 22.12
C GLU A 314 17.46 -3.62 22.97
N VAL A 315 17.58 -4.83 22.42
CA VAL A 315 18.60 -5.81 22.82
C VAL A 315 19.78 -5.77 21.83
N PHE A 316 20.09 -4.60 21.25
CA PHE A 316 21.22 -4.45 20.31
C PHE A 316 22.60 -4.37 20.97
N SER A 317 22.72 -4.62 22.28
CA SER A 317 23.97 -4.46 23.03
C SER A 317 24.96 -5.64 22.97
N GLN A 318 24.74 -6.69 22.15
CA GLN A 318 25.69 -7.83 22.12
C GLN A 318 26.47 -8.06 20.83
N ASN A 319 26.12 -7.47 19.68
CA ASN A 319 26.83 -7.76 18.42
C ASN A 319 27.88 -6.73 17.98
N LYS A 320 28.08 -5.63 18.73
CA LYS A 320 29.14 -4.65 18.44
C LYS A 320 30.49 -4.98 19.10
N ALA A 321 30.58 -6.02 19.93
CA ALA A 321 31.79 -6.41 20.65
C ALA A 321 32.58 -7.57 20.01
N GLN A 322 32.21 -8.03 18.80
CA GLN A 322 32.93 -9.07 18.05
C GLN A 322 33.40 -8.64 16.65
N ARG A 323 33.37 -7.34 16.37
CA ARG A 323 34.00 -6.75 15.18
C ARG A 323 34.85 -5.56 15.59
N ASP A 324 35.85 -5.82 16.41
CA ASP A 324 37.08 -5.04 16.57
C ASP A 324 38.24 -6.02 16.80
#